data_AF-A0A412XUZ1-F1
#
_entry.id   AF-A0A412XUZ1-F1
#
_cell.length_a   1.000
_cell.length_b   1.000
_cell.length_c   1.000
_cell.angle_alpha   90.00
_cell.angle_beta   90.00
_cell.angle_gamma   90.00
#
_symmetry.space_group_name_H-M   'P 1'
#
loop_
_entity.id
_entity.type
_entity.pdbx_description
1 polymer ?
#
loop_
_entity_poly.entity_id
_entity_poly.type
_entity_poly.pdbx_seq_one_letter_code
_entity_poly.pdbx_strand_id
1 'polypeptide(L)'
;MEEKSFHQAVAGLFGPIAGSFVMDSLQLMIPWLIAMFCVVVCDLATGVRKSLLMKEHVRFSRAWRATMGKMVTYFSFVVMVVMVNKAAGGSFHIDTYACLFVCFIEGCSIISNILKPKGYNFNLAAAIGVFAKKVFSVEKEDVNDIINKEEK
;
A
#
# COMPACT_ATOMS: atom_id res chain seq x y z
N MET A 1 10.93 -7.71 48.98
CA MET A 1 11.61 -6.46 48.55
C MET A 1 12.38 -6.70 47.25
N GLU A 2 13.07 -7.84 47.16
CA GLU A 2 13.81 -8.33 45.98
C GLU A 2 13.02 -8.38 44.65
N GLU A 3 11.78 -8.90 44.65
CA GLU A 3 10.94 -8.94 43.43
C GLU A 3 10.63 -7.54 42.87
N LYS A 4 10.35 -6.56 43.75
CA LYS A 4 10.04 -5.19 43.31
C LYS A 4 11.28 -4.52 42.68
N SER A 5 12.46 -4.74 43.25
CA SER A 5 13.72 -4.28 42.64
C SER A 5 14.03 -4.98 41.32
N PHE A 6 13.71 -6.27 41.18
CA PHE A 6 13.89 -7.00 39.93
C PHE A 6 12.95 -6.49 38.83
N HIS A 7 11.66 -6.31 39.13
CA HIS A 7 10.71 -5.72 38.18
C HIS A 7 11.10 -4.29 37.78
N GLN A 8 11.59 -3.48 38.72
CA GLN A 8 12.04 -2.12 38.44
C GLN A 8 13.34 -2.09 37.62
N ALA A 9 14.24 -3.06 37.81
CA ALA A 9 15.44 -3.23 36.99
C ALA A 9 15.08 -3.69 35.56
N VAL A 10 14.18 -4.67 35.41
CA VAL A 10 13.70 -5.13 34.10
C VAL A 10 12.93 -4.02 33.38
N ALA A 11 12.05 -3.29 34.07
CA ALA A 11 11.34 -2.14 33.51
C ALA A 11 12.29 -0.99 33.13
N GLY A 12 13.32 -0.74 33.94
CA GLY A 12 14.36 0.26 33.69
C GLY A 12 15.24 -0.04 32.49
N LEU A 13 15.47 -1.33 32.18
CA LEU A 13 16.21 -1.77 31.00
C LEU A 13 15.32 -1.89 29.75
N PHE A 14 14.09 -2.39 29.91
CA PHE A 14 13.16 -2.62 28.79
C PHE A 14 12.52 -1.33 28.29
N GLY A 15 12.23 -0.37 29.18
CA GLY A 15 11.59 0.90 28.83
C GLY A 15 12.33 1.70 27.74
N PRO A 16 13.65 1.94 27.86
CA PRO A 16 14.44 2.62 26.83
C PRO A 16 14.52 1.84 25.51
N ILE A 17 14.61 0.51 25.57
CA ILE A 17 14.68 -0.35 24.37
C ILE A 17 13.33 -0.32 23.62
N ALA A 18 12.23 -0.48 24.33
CA ALA A 18 10.89 -0.38 23.74
C ALA A 18 10.62 1.05 23.23
N GLY A 19 11.03 2.08 23.98
CA GLY A 19 10.88 3.48 23.59
C GLY A 19 11.64 3.83 22.31
N SER A 20 12.91 3.43 22.21
CA SER A 20 13.71 3.62 20.99
C SER A 20 13.16 2.85 19.80
N PHE A 21 12.70 1.60 19.99
CA PHE A 21 12.05 0.83 18.94
C PHE A 21 10.80 1.54 18.39
N VAL A 22 9.95 2.10 19.26
CA VAL A 22 8.74 2.83 18.84
C VAL A 22 9.09 4.13 18.13
N MET A 23 10.05 4.91 18.65
CA MET A 23 10.47 6.17 18.03
C MET A 23 11.06 5.94 16.63
N ASP A 24 11.95 4.96 16.50
CA ASP A 24 12.55 4.60 15.21
C ASP A 24 11.48 4.14 14.22
N SER A 25 10.52 3.32 14.68
CA SER A 25 9.42 2.85 13.85
C SER A 25 8.53 4.01 13.39
N LEU A 26 8.25 4.99 14.26
CA LEU A 26 7.47 6.19 13.90
C LEU A 26 8.18 7.04 12.85
N GLN A 27 9.49 7.24 12.98
CA GLN A 27 10.24 8.00 11.98
C GLN A 27 10.21 7.33 10.59
N LEU A 28 10.29 6.00 10.55
CA LEU A 28 10.16 5.23 9.31
C LEU A 28 8.73 5.26 8.75
N MET A 29 7.69 5.30 9.59
CA MET A 29 6.29 5.34 9.16
C MET A 29 5.87 6.66 8.51
N ILE A 30 6.31 7.80 9.04
CA ILE A 30 5.87 9.14 8.60
C ILE A 30 5.93 9.35 7.07
N PRO A 31 7.07 9.11 6.38
CA PRO A 31 7.15 9.33 4.94
C PRO A 31 6.18 8.43 4.16
N TRP A 32 6.02 7.18 4.58
CA TRP A 32 5.11 6.23 3.93
C TRP A 32 3.64 6.58 4.14
N LEU A 33 3.27 7.07 5.33
CA LEU A 33 1.92 7.56 5.59
C LEU A 33 1.57 8.76 4.71
N ILE A 34 2.50 9.71 4.55
CA ILE A 34 2.32 10.86 3.65
C ILE A 34 2.16 10.39 2.21
N ALA A 35 3.02 9.48 1.74
CA ALA A 35 2.95 8.94 0.39
C ALA A 35 1.60 8.26 0.11
N MET A 36 1.14 7.38 1.01
CA MET A 36 -0.15 6.69 0.88
C MET A 36 -1.32 7.68 0.88
N PHE A 37 -1.27 8.70 1.74
CA PHE A 37 -2.28 9.74 1.77
C PHE A 37 -2.36 10.49 0.43
N CYS A 38 -1.22 10.92 -0.12
CA CYS A 38 -1.16 11.57 -1.43
C CYS A 38 -1.74 10.69 -2.55
N VAL A 39 -1.40 9.40 -2.56
CA VAL A 39 -1.88 8.45 -3.56
C VAL A 39 -3.40 8.28 -3.50
N VAL A 40 -3.96 8.13 -2.30
CA VAL A 40 -5.42 8.02 -2.10
C VAL A 40 -6.16 9.28 -2.56
N VAL A 41 -5.62 10.46 -2.25
CA VAL A 41 -6.20 11.74 -2.70
C VAL A 41 -6.16 11.86 -4.22
N CYS A 42 -5.07 11.44 -4.86
CA CYS A 42 -4.94 11.42 -6.32
C CYS A 42 -5.93 10.43 -6.98
N ASP A 43 -6.11 9.24 -6.41
CA ASP A 43 -7.10 8.27 -6.90
C ASP A 43 -8.53 8.82 -6.81
N LEU A 44 -8.88 9.47 -5.68
CA LEU A 44 -10.18 10.13 -5.53
C LEU A 44 -10.36 11.27 -6.55
N ALA A 45 -9.38 12.16 -6.69
CA ALA A 45 -9.46 13.30 -7.60
C ALA A 45 -9.64 12.85 -9.07
N THR A 46 -8.90 11.83 -9.48
CA THR A 46 -9.01 11.26 -10.83
C THR A 46 -10.30 10.47 -11.03
N GLY A 47 -10.79 9.76 -10.02
CA GLY A 47 -12.09 9.09 -10.02
C GLY A 47 -13.26 10.07 -10.15
N VAL A 48 -13.23 11.20 -9.43
CA VAL A 48 -14.24 12.27 -9.53
C VAL A 48 -14.19 12.92 -10.91
N ARG A 49 -12.99 13.25 -11.42
CA ARG A 49 -12.83 13.85 -12.76
C ARG A 49 -13.36 12.93 -13.87
N LYS A 50 -13.11 11.62 -13.76
CA LYS A 50 -13.65 10.61 -14.67
C LYS A 50 -15.18 10.58 -14.64
N SER A 51 -15.78 10.54 -13.45
CA SER A 51 -17.24 10.55 -13.30
C SER A 51 -17.87 11.79 -13.93
N LEU A 52 -17.24 12.97 -13.75
CA LEU A 52 -17.70 14.21 -14.35
C LEU A 52 -17.62 14.17 -15.88
N LEU A 53 -16.52 13.68 -16.45
CA LEU A 53 -16.31 13.60 -17.91
C LEU A 53 -17.22 12.56 -18.58
N MET A 54 -17.52 11.46 -17.90
CA MET A 54 -18.40 10.40 -18.41
C MET A 54 -19.90 10.68 -18.14
N LYS A 55 -20.23 11.82 -17.52
CA LYS A 55 -21.59 12.18 -17.04
C LYS A 55 -22.25 11.08 -16.19
N GLU A 56 -21.46 10.22 -15.56
CA GLU A 56 -21.98 9.21 -14.64
C GLU A 56 -22.33 9.88 -13.31
N HIS A 57 -23.55 9.61 -12.82
CA HIS A 57 -24.02 10.15 -11.55
C HIS A 57 -23.37 9.40 -10.38
N VAL A 58 -22.14 9.77 -10.01
CA VAL A 58 -21.49 9.21 -8.82
C VAL A 58 -21.94 9.97 -7.59
N ARG A 59 -22.62 9.27 -6.68
CA ARG A 59 -23.00 9.82 -5.38
C ARG A 59 -21.73 10.06 -4.56
N PHE A 60 -21.38 11.33 -4.32
CA PHE A 60 -20.20 11.74 -3.54
C PHE A 60 -20.02 10.98 -2.21
N SER A 61 -21.12 10.68 -1.51
CA SER A 61 -21.11 9.89 -0.27
C SER A 61 -20.52 8.47 -0.43
N ARG A 62 -20.69 7.84 -1.59
CA ARG A 62 -20.12 6.51 -1.87
C ARG A 62 -18.62 6.60 -2.14
N ALA A 63 -18.19 7.60 -2.90
CA ALA A 63 -16.77 7.84 -3.20
C ALA A 63 -15.97 8.16 -1.93
N TRP A 64 -16.52 9.01 -1.05
CA TRP A 64 -15.91 9.31 0.23
C TRP A 64 -15.75 8.08 1.11
N ARG A 65 -16.80 7.24 1.23
CA ARG A 65 -16.73 6.01 2.03
C ARG A 65 -15.68 5.04 1.51
N ALA A 66 -15.58 4.88 0.19
CA ALA A 66 -14.53 4.05 -0.41
C ALA A 66 -13.13 4.60 -0.12
N THR A 67 -12.97 5.93 -0.19
CA THR A 67 -11.71 6.62 0.12
C THR A 67 -11.32 6.43 1.59
N MET A 68 -12.26 6.60 2.53
CA MET A 68 -12.00 6.35 3.96
C MET A 68 -11.60 4.90 4.23
N GLY A 69 -12.24 3.95 3.55
CA GLY A 69 -11.84 2.53 3.60
C GLY A 69 -10.38 2.35 3.17
N LYS A 70 -10.00 2.90 2.01
CA LYS A 70 -8.61 2.87 1.52
C LYS A 70 -7.63 3.50 2.50
N MET A 71 -7.96 4.66 3.08
CA MET A 71 -7.09 5.33 4.05
C MET A 71 -6.83 4.46 5.30
N VAL A 72 -7.87 3.85 5.87
CA VAL A 72 -7.71 3.00 7.07
C VAL A 72 -6.91 1.73 6.75
N THR A 73 -7.16 1.11 5.60
CA THR A 73 -6.43 -0.08 5.17
C THR A 73 -4.96 0.22 4.93
N TYR A 74 -4.63 1.31 4.22
CA TYR A 74 -3.24 1.67 3.95
C TYR A 74 -2.51 2.18 5.18
N PHE A 75 -3.19 2.90 6.09
CA PHE A 75 -2.61 3.25 7.38
C PHE A 75 -2.21 1.98 8.16
N SER A 76 -3.13 1.03 8.28
CA SER A 76 -2.87 -0.24 8.97
C SER A 76 -1.74 -1.04 8.30
N PHE A 77 -1.70 -1.03 6.96
CA PHE A 77 -0.66 -1.69 6.20
C PHE A 77 0.74 -1.08 6.45
N VAL A 78 0.87 0.26 6.42
CA VAL A 78 2.14 0.94 6.69
C VAL A 78 2.64 0.63 8.10
N VAL A 79 1.76 0.69 9.10
CA VAL A 79 2.12 0.36 10.48
C VAL A 79 2.62 -1.08 10.57
N MET A 80 1.91 -2.03 9.97
CA MET A 80 2.30 -3.44 9.97
C MET A 80 3.68 -3.65 9.31
N VAL A 81 3.89 -3.14 8.10
CA VAL A 81 5.13 -3.41 7.36
C VAL A 81 6.34 -2.74 8.02
N VAL A 82 6.19 -1.52 8.55
CA VAL A 82 7.30 -0.85 9.24
C VAL A 82 7.70 -1.60 10.52
N MET A 83 6.71 -2.11 11.27
CA MET A 83 6.99 -2.95 12.45
C MET A 83 7.69 -4.26 12.06
N VAL A 84 7.25 -4.91 10.98
CA VAL A 84 7.91 -6.12 10.46
C VAL A 84 9.33 -5.83 9.99
N ASN A 85 9.55 -4.71 9.29
CA ASN A 85 10.88 -4.32 8.82
C ASN A 85 11.83 -4.04 10.00
N LYS A 86 11.35 -3.36 11.04
CA LYS A 86 12.15 -3.10 12.24
C LYS A 86 12.42 -4.39 13.04
N ALA A 87 11.45 -5.29 13.13
CA ALA A 87 11.63 -6.61 13.73
C ALA A 87 12.63 -7.49 12.94
N ALA A 88 12.67 -7.35 11.61
CA ALA A 88 13.62 -8.01 10.72
C ALA A 88 15.02 -7.37 10.70
N GLY A 89 15.29 -6.39 11.56
CA GLY A 89 16.60 -5.71 11.64
C GLY A 89 16.86 -4.69 10.53
N GLY A 90 15.84 -4.29 9.76
CA GLY A 90 15.93 -3.24 8.73
C GLY A 90 16.76 -3.59 7.49
N SER A 91 17.35 -4.78 7.41
CA SER A 91 18.26 -5.15 6.32
C SER A 91 17.56 -5.31 4.97
N PHE A 92 16.32 -5.82 4.98
CA PHE A 92 15.59 -6.17 3.76
C PHE A 92 14.76 -5.03 3.16
N HIS A 93 14.70 -3.86 3.82
CA HIS A 93 13.94 -2.68 3.36
C HIS A 93 12.50 -3.02 2.95
N ILE A 94 11.86 -3.90 3.74
CA ILE A 94 10.57 -4.52 3.44
C ILE A 94 9.49 -3.44 3.32
N ASP A 95 9.56 -2.42 4.19
CA ASP A 95 8.73 -1.23 4.18
C ASP A 95 8.78 -0.49 2.84
N THR A 96 9.98 -0.33 2.29
CA THR A 96 10.18 0.37 1.02
C THR A 96 9.51 -0.38 -0.12
N TYR A 97 9.81 -1.67 -0.30
CA TYR A 97 9.25 -2.44 -1.40
C TYR A 97 7.74 -2.63 -1.28
N ALA A 98 7.22 -2.90 -0.07
CA ALA A 98 5.79 -3.11 0.11
C ALA A 98 4.99 -1.81 -0.11
N CYS A 99 5.47 -0.68 0.40
CA CYS A 99 4.80 0.61 0.19
C CYS A 99 4.88 1.04 -1.28
N LEU A 100 6.02 0.84 -1.95
CA LEU A 100 6.13 1.10 -3.39
C LEU A 100 5.16 0.24 -4.20
N PHE A 101 4.99 -1.02 -3.83
CA PHE A 101 4.09 -1.94 -4.53
C PHE A 101 2.63 -1.48 -4.42
N VAL A 102 2.18 -1.03 -3.25
CA VAL A 102 0.84 -0.45 -3.10
C VAL A 102 0.70 0.85 -3.89
N CYS A 103 1.71 1.74 -3.82
CA CYS A 103 1.74 2.95 -4.65
C CYS A 103 1.65 2.63 -6.15
N PHE A 104 2.27 1.55 -6.60
CA PHE A 104 2.20 1.10 -7.99
C PHE A 104 0.79 0.62 -8.38
N ILE A 105 0.14 -0.20 -7.55
CA ILE A 105 -1.23 -0.67 -7.78
C ILE A 105 -2.19 0.52 -7.89
N GLU A 106 -2.10 1.46 -6.95
CA GLU A 106 -2.95 2.65 -6.97
C GLU A 106 -2.58 3.61 -8.11
N GLY A 107 -1.29 3.74 -8.46
CA GLY A 107 -0.84 4.47 -9.63
C GLY A 107 -1.47 3.93 -10.92
N CYS A 108 -1.57 2.61 -11.04
CA CYS A 108 -2.29 1.96 -12.14
C CYS A 108 -3.79 2.28 -12.12
N SER A 109 -4.43 2.33 -10.93
CA SER A 109 -5.83 2.78 -10.78
C SER A 109 -6.02 4.22 -11.27
N ILE A 110 -5.12 5.14 -10.88
CA ILE A 110 -5.12 6.54 -11.31
C ILE A 110 -4.99 6.66 -12.83
N ILE A 111 -4.02 5.96 -13.42
CA ILE A 111 -3.82 5.95 -14.88
C ILE A 111 -5.06 5.39 -15.58
N SER A 112 -5.65 4.30 -15.07
CA SER A 112 -6.89 3.73 -15.60
C SER A 112 -8.04 4.75 -15.56
N ASN A 113 -8.17 5.49 -14.46
CA ASN A 113 -9.20 6.53 -14.34
C ASN A 113 -8.97 7.72 -15.29
N ILE A 114 -7.73 8.07 -15.61
CA ILE A 114 -7.39 9.11 -16.60
C ILE A 114 -7.62 8.64 -18.04
N LEU A 115 -7.36 7.37 -18.33
CA LEU A 115 -7.43 6.80 -19.69
C LEU A 115 -8.84 6.39 -20.11
N LYS A 116 -9.70 5.99 -19.17
CA LYS A 116 -11.08 5.57 -19.47
C LYS A 116 -11.91 6.63 -20.22
N PRO A 117 -11.86 7.93 -19.85
CA PRO A 117 -12.52 9.01 -20.61
C PRO A 117 -11.97 9.22 -22.03
N LYS A 118 -10.77 8.71 -22.34
CA LYS A 118 -10.14 8.77 -23.66
C LYS A 118 -10.40 7.51 -24.51
N GLY A 119 -11.18 6.56 -24.01
CA GLY A 119 -11.52 5.31 -24.71
C GLY A 119 -10.52 4.16 -24.53
N TYR A 120 -9.48 4.32 -23.69
CA TYR A 120 -8.49 3.27 -23.42
C TYR A 120 -8.82 2.53 -22.12
N ASN A 121 -8.93 1.20 -22.18
CA ASN A 121 -9.11 0.36 -21.00
C ASN A 121 -7.75 -0.13 -20.48
N PHE A 122 -7.30 0.45 -19.37
CA PHE A 122 -6.08 -0.01 -18.71
C PHE A 122 -6.41 -1.24 -17.84
N ASN A 123 -5.92 -2.41 -18.24
CA ASN A 123 -6.10 -3.64 -17.48
C ASN A 123 -4.96 -3.80 -16.47
N LEU A 124 -5.26 -3.67 -15.18
CA LEU A 124 -4.30 -3.82 -14.08
C LEU A 124 -3.59 -5.18 -14.12
N ALA A 125 -4.30 -6.25 -14.48
CA ALA A 125 -3.71 -7.59 -14.61
C ALA A 125 -2.67 -7.65 -15.75
N ALA A 126 -2.92 -6.95 -16.87
CA ALA A 126 -1.95 -6.84 -17.95
C ALA A 126 -0.74 -5.98 -17.57
N ALA A 127 -0.94 -4.90 -16.81
CA ALA A 127 0.16 -4.06 -16.32
C ALA A 127 1.06 -4.82 -15.35
N ILE A 128 0.47 -5.58 -14.41
CA ILE A 128 1.21 -6.47 -13.50
C ILE A 128 1.91 -7.57 -14.29
N GLY A 129 1.25 -8.18 -15.29
CA GLY A 129 1.85 -9.20 -16.15
C GLY A 129 3.06 -8.69 -16.95
N VAL A 130 3.00 -7.48 -17.50
CA VAL A 130 4.14 -6.84 -18.19
C VAL A 130 5.27 -6.52 -17.22
N PHE A 131 4.94 -6.03 -16.02
CA PHE A 131 5.94 -5.74 -15.00
C PHE A 131 6.63 -7.01 -14.49
N ALA A 132 5.85 -8.07 -14.19
CA ALA A 132 6.35 -9.38 -13.81
C ALA A 132 7.23 -9.96 -14.92
N LYS A 133 6.79 -9.90 -16.17
CA LYS A 133 7.59 -10.36 -17.32
C LYS A 133 8.93 -9.63 -17.43
N LYS A 134 8.93 -8.31 -17.20
CA LYS A 134 10.15 -7.49 -17.30
C LYS A 134 11.11 -7.74 -16.13
N VAL A 135 10.59 -7.97 -14.93
CA VAL A 135 11.40 -8.22 -13.73
C VAL A 135 11.92 -9.66 -13.69
N PHE A 136 11.09 -10.63 -14.06
CA PHE A 136 11.43 -12.06 -14.00
C PHE A 136 12.04 -12.61 -15.30
N SER A 137 12.12 -11.83 -16.39
CA SER A 137 12.55 -12.30 -17.73
C SER A 137 11.81 -13.57 -18.20
N VAL A 138 10.60 -13.78 -17.70
CA VAL A 138 9.81 -15.00 -17.98
C VAL A 138 9.34 -14.94 -19.44
N GLU A 139 9.71 -15.95 -20.22
CA GLU A 139 9.27 -16.10 -21.60
C GLU A 139 7.74 -16.29 -21.66
N LYS A 140 7.13 -16.00 -22.81
CA LYS A 140 5.66 -15.88 -22.96
C LYS A 140 4.89 -17.16 -22.59
N GLU A 141 5.54 -18.31 -22.48
CA GLU A 141 4.89 -19.61 -22.28
C GLU A 141 4.34 -19.79 -20.85
N ASP A 142 5.02 -19.35 -19.80
CA ASP A 142 4.58 -19.62 -18.41
C ASP A 142 3.40 -18.75 -17.93
N VAL A 143 3.11 -17.64 -18.63
CA VAL A 143 2.02 -16.72 -18.24
C VAL A 143 0.65 -17.26 -18.68
N ASN A 144 0.61 -18.11 -19.72
CA ASN A 144 -0.64 -18.67 -20.24
C ASN A 144 -1.25 -19.71 -19.30
N ASP A 145 -0.45 -20.39 -18.48
CA ASP A 145 -0.95 -21.41 -17.54
C ASP A 145 -1.61 -20.81 -16.27
N ILE A 146 -1.40 -19.52 -15.99
CA ILE A 146 -1.91 -18.85 -14.78
C ILE A 146 -3.28 -18.20 -15.00
N ILE A 147 -3.67 -17.92 -16.25
CA ILE A 147 -4.97 -17.31 -16.59
C ILE A 147 -5.80 -18.31 -17.39
N ASN A 148 -6.23 -19.39 -16.76
CA ASN A 148 -7.35 -20.17 -17.27
C ASN A 148 -8.65 -19.48 -16.86
N LYS A 149 -9.41 -19.02 -17.87
CA LYS A 149 -10.82 -18.67 -17.73
C LYS A 149 -11.57 -19.89 -17.20
N GLU A 150 -12.26 -19.74 -16.08
CA GLU A 150 -13.41 -20.60 -15.80
C GLU A 150 -14.54 -20.19 -16.77
N GLU A 151 -14.73 -20.99 -17.81
CA GLU A 151 -16.04 -21.09 -18.46
C GLU A 151 -16.82 -22.22 -17.77
N LYS A 152 -17.82 -21.82 -16.97
CA LYS A 152 -19.16 -22.43 -16.97
C LYS A 152 -20.17 -21.55 -16.25
#